data_AF-A0A1J5CEA9-F1
#
_entry.id   AF-A0A1J5CEA9-F1
#
_cell.length_a   1.000
_cell.length_b   1.000
_cell.length_c   1.000
_cell.angle_alpha   90.00
_cell.angle_beta   90.00
_cell.angle_gamma   90.00
#
_symmetry.space_group_name_H-M   'P 1'
#
loop_
_entity.id
_entity.type
_entity.pdbx_description
1 polymer ?
#
loop_
_entity_poly.entity_id
_entity_poly.type
_entity_poly.pdbx_seq_one_letter_code
_entity_poly.pdbx_strand_id
1 'polypeptide(L)'
;MSRHNPTVLLLILFLLLCPVQGRSCSLAQHDWKPIWAASFPLGAPLVLTAELDRLRDENVFKHSTGILWILDRPESAILPFLFHERTNTQTAIPRLHFLPNPAPMLELARSFFKPKPVPLLLKTDQNLLRLALFLDRNSRGTCFQIVAIQEGRCRAILPASDLPFALEFRSQAWISIVFFAVPFPGSIISVSAFPIEGKPEVLWNDPSLVENLVAAGTLTKRSVISEQPKAEDIPPFPKDTK
;
A
#
# COMPACT_ATOMS: atom_id res chain seq x y z
N MET A 1 -26.13 8.78 2.07
CA MET A 1 -26.67 7.41 1.91
C MET A 1 -25.54 6.51 1.45
N SER A 2 -25.05 5.63 2.32
CA SER A 2 -23.98 4.68 1.98
C SER A 2 -24.55 3.61 1.06
N ARG A 3 -24.16 3.62 -0.22
CA ARG A 3 -24.47 2.50 -1.13
C ARG A 3 -23.58 1.34 -0.70
N HIS A 4 -24.12 0.42 0.10
CA HIS A 4 -23.46 -0.85 0.37
C HIS A 4 -23.19 -1.54 -0.98
N ASN A 5 -21.92 -1.79 -1.28
CA ASN A 5 -21.50 -2.36 -2.55
C ASN A 5 -21.73 -3.89 -2.50
N PRO A 6 -22.74 -4.44 -3.20
CA PRO A 6 -23.10 -5.87 -3.09
C PRO A 6 -21.96 -6.81 -3.54
N THR A 7 -20.97 -6.29 -4.26
CA THR A 7 -19.78 -7.02 -4.68
C THR A 7 -18.92 -7.52 -3.51
N VAL A 8 -18.80 -6.77 -2.41
CA VAL A 8 -18.00 -7.20 -1.26
C VAL A 8 -18.66 -8.40 -0.57
N LEU A 9 -19.99 -8.38 -0.43
CA LEU A 9 -20.75 -9.48 0.16
C LEU A 9 -20.69 -10.74 -0.72
N LEU A 10 -20.81 -10.57 -2.04
CA LEU A 10 -20.68 -11.66 -3.01
C LEU A 10 -19.27 -12.29 -3.00
N LEU A 11 -18.22 -11.48 -2.83
CA LEU A 11 -16.84 -11.98 -2.71
C LEU A 11 -16.67 -12.86 -1.46
N ILE A 12 -17.18 -12.40 -0.31
CA ILE A 12 -17.13 -13.17 0.94
C ILE A 12 -17.92 -14.47 0.79
N LEU A 13 -19.12 -14.41 0.20
CA LEU A 13 -19.95 -15.60 -0.03
C LEU A 13 -19.26 -16.60 -0.97
N PHE A 14 -18.60 -16.11 -2.03
CA PHE A 14 -17.84 -16.94 -2.96
C PHE A 14 -16.67 -17.64 -2.26
N LEU A 15 -15.91 -16.93 -1.42
CA LEU A 15 -14.83 -17.51 -0.62
C LEU A 15 -15.33 -18.58 0.35
N LEU A 16 -16.54 -18.42 0.90
CA LEU A 16 -17.15 -19.39 1.83
C LEU A 16 -17.72 -20.64 1.13
N LEU A 17 -18.06 -20.55 -0.15
CA LEU A 17 -18.73 -21.63 -0.90
C LEU A 17 -17.78 -22.45 -1.79
N CYS A 18 -16.50 -22.09 -1.90
CA CYS A 18 -15.53 -22.83 -2.70
C CYS A 18 -15.17 -24.18 -2.03
N PRO A 19 -15.53 -25.35 -2.63
CA PRO A 19 -15.24 -26.64 -2.04
C PRO A 19 -13.73 -26.94 -2.06
N VAL A 20 -13.17 -27.16 -0.88
CA VAL A 20 -11.74 -27.45 -0.64
C VAL A 20 -11.49 -28.94 -0.85
N GLN A 21 -11.28 -29.38 -2.10
CA GLN A 21 -10.81 -30.74 -2.38
C GLN A 21 -9.81 -30.77 -3.54
N GLY A 22 -8.53 -30.56 -3.23
CA GLY A 22 -7.45 -30.70 -4.21
C GLY A 22 -6.06 -30.52 -3.61
N ARG A 23 -5.10 -31.32 -4.09
CA ARG A 23 -3.66 -31.12 -3.84
C ARG A 23 -3.23 -29.79 -4.43
N SER A 24 -2.61 -28.93 -3.63
CA SER A 24 -2.37 -27.53 -3.96
C SER A 24 -0.88 -27.19 -4.02
N CYS A 25 -0.56 -26.34 -4.99
CA CYS A 25 0.64 -25.58 -5.29
C CYS A 25 2.03 -25.97 -4.76
N SER A 26 3.01 -25.79 -5.64
CA SER A 26 4.40 -25.58 -5.25
C SER A 26 4.50 -24.22 -4.58
N LEU A 27 4.91 -24.17 -3.31
CA LEU A 27 5.21 -22.93 -2.55
C LEU A 27 6.21 -21.99 -3.25
N ALA A 28 6.85 -22.43 -4.34
CA ALA A 28 7.90 -21.70 -5.04
C ALA A 28 7.44 -21.03 -6.35
N GLN A 29 6.25 -21.36 -6.87
CA GLN A 29 5.79 -20.76 -8.12
C GLN A 29 4.26 -20.66 -8.08
N HIS A 30 3.79 -19.58 -7.47
CA HIS A 30 2.40 -19.20 -7.60
C HIS A 30 2.16 -18.69 -9.03
N ASP A 31 1.18 -19.26 -9.71
CA ASP A 31 0.68 -18.72 -10.98
C ASP A 31 -0.62 -17.96 -10.68
N TRP A 32 -0.44 -16.75 -10.15
CA TRP A 32 -1.54 -15.90 -9.69
C TRP A 32 -2.41 -15.45 -10.85
N LYS A 33 -3.68 -15.87 -10.82
CA LYS A 33 -4.72 -15.40 -11.73
C LYS A 33 -5.65 -14.44 -10.99
N PRO A 34 -5.83 -13.19 -11.45
CA PRO A 34 -6.83 -12.30 -10.87
C PRO A 34 -8.22 -12.91 -11.08
N ILE A 35 -9.00 -13.00 -10.01
CA ILE A 35 -10.40 -13.47 -10.05
C ILE A 35 -11.39 -12.37 -9.68
N TRP A 36 -10.94 -11.32 -9.01
CA TRP A 36 -11.73 -10.14 -8.72
C TRP A 36 -10.83 -8.92 -8.56
N ALA A 37 -11.33 -7.74 -8.94
CA ALA A 37 -10.69 -6.47 -8.65
C ALA A 37 -11.70 -5.33 -8.54
N ALA A 38 -11.35 -4.31 -7.77
CA ALA A 38 -12.10 -3.08 -7.64
C ALA A 38 -11.17 -1.88 -7.42
N SER A 39 -11.61 -0.72 -7.88
CA SER A 39 -10.86 0.53 -7.81
C SER A 39 -11.74 1.62 -7.19
N PHE A 40 -11.20 2.35 -6.22
CA PHE A 40 -11.92 3.36 -5.44
C PHE A 40 -11.11 4.67 -5.40
N PRO A 41 -11.66 5.80 -5.83
CA PRO A 41 -11.00 7.09 -5.64
C PRO A 41 -10.95 7.42 -4.15
N LEU A 42 -9.80 7.90 -3.68
CA LEU A 42 -9.61 8.36 -2.30
C LEU A 42 -9.47 9.88 -2.25
N GLY A 43 -10.01 10.50 -1.20
CA GLY A 43 -9.81 11.93 -0.93
C GLY A 43 -8.41 12.26 -0.41
N ALA A 44 -7.76 11.28 0.23
CA ALA A 44 -6.39 11.32 0.71
C ALA A 44 -5.83 9.88 0.70
N PRO A 45 -4.51 9.68 0.62
CA PRO A 45 -3.91 8.37 0.89
C PRO A 45 -4.34 7.88 2.28
N LEU A 46 -4.43 6.56 2.47
CA LEU A 46 -4.65 5.88 3.76
C LEU A 46 -3.37 5.83 4.61
N VAL A 47 -2.21 5.79 3.97
CA VAL A 47 -0.88 5.83 4.59
C VAL A 47 0.06 6.71 3.78
N LEU A 48 0.92 7.47 4.48
CA LEU A 48 1.97 8.30 3.90
C LEU A 48 3.33 7.62 4.08
N THR A 49 3.61 6.57 3.31
CA THR A 49 4.90 5.86 3.38
C THR A 49 5.79 6.24 2.22
N ALA A 50 5.38 5.92 0.99
CA ALA A 50 6.14 6.18 -0.22
C ALA A 50 6.49 7.66 -0.42
N GLU A 51 5.59 8.58 -0.04
CA GLU A 51 5.84 10.02 -0.12
C GLU A 51 6.96 10.45 0.82
N LEU A 52 6.91 9.98 2.07
CA LEU A 52 7.88 10.37 3.10
C LEU A 52 9.24 9.74 2.86
N ASP A 53 9.28 8.49 2.42
CA ASP A 53 10.52 7.80 2.04
C ASP A 53 11.22 8.57 0.90
N ARG A 54 10.47 8.94 -0.15
CA ARG A 54 11.05 9.69 -1.27
C ARG A 54 11.60 11.05 -0.84
N LEU A 55 10.87 11.79 -0.01
CA LEU A 55 11.31 13.11 0.47
C LEU A 55 12.49 13.04 1.43
N ARG A 56 12.63 11.93 2.16
CA ARG A 56 13.80 11.63 2.98
C ARG A 56 15.03 11.40 2.11
N ASP A 57 14.90 10.64 1.02
CA ASP A 57 16.00 10.35 0.10
C ASP A 57 16.54 11.62 -0.58
N GLU A 58 15.63 12.56 -0.89
CA GLU A 58 15.97 13.89 -1.43
C GLU A 58 16.55 14.84 -0.34
N ASN A 59 16.66 14.38 0.90
CA ASN A 59 17.23 15.11 2.05
C ASN A 59 16.55 16.46 2.34
N VAL A 60 15.30 16.64 1.91
CA VAL A 60 14.57 17.92 2.00
C VAL A 60 14.20 18.27 3.45
N PHE A 61 13.98 17.25 4.28
CA PHE A 61 13.56 17.41 5.66
C PHE A 61 14.55 18.20 6.52
N LYS A 62 15.87 18.10 6.26
CA LYS A 62 16.91 18.89 6.97
C LYS A 62 16.77 20.40 6.78
N HIS A 63 16.04 20.81 5.75
CA HIS A 63 15.88 22.22 5.37
C HIS A 63 14.46 22.75 5.65
N SER A 64 13.59 21.92 6.21
CA SER A 64 12.19 22.25 6.49
C SER A 64 11.92 22.38 7.98
N THR A 65 10.98 23.24 8.38
CA THR A 65 10.48 23.30 9.77
C THR A 65 9.49 22.18 10.12
N GLY A 66 9.01 21.45 9.12
CA GLY A 66 7.84 20.59 9.21
C GLY A 66 7.20 20.40 7.82
N ILE A 67 6.17 19.56 7.77
CA ILE A 67 5.38 19.30 6.57
C ILE A 67 3.99 19.94 6.75
N LEU A 68 3.64 20.86 5.86
CA LEU A 68 2.27 21.32 5.69
C LEU A 68 1.61 20.48 4.60
N TRP A 69 0.77 19.54 5.01
CA TRP A 69 0.06 18.66 4.10
C TRP A 69 -1.28 19.24 3.69
N ILE A 70 -1.37 19.55 2.41
CA ILE A 70 -2.50 20.17 1.74
C ILE A 70 -3.39 19.07 1.20
N LEU A 71 -4.64 19.07 1.64
CA LEU A 71 -5.63 18.06 1.30
C LEU A 71 -6.87 18.72 0.71
N ASP A 72 -7.40 18.11 -0.34
CA ASP A 72 -8.68 18.52 -0.91
C ASP A 72 -9.86 18.13 0.02
N ARG A 73 -9.69 17.04 0.80
CA ARG A 73 -10.67 16.52 1.78
C ARG A 73 -10.01 16.11 3.10
N PRO A 74 -9.88 17.04 4.08
CA PRO A 74 -9.13 16.79 5.32
C PRO A 74 -9.72 15.64 6.16
N GLU A 75 -11.03 15.40 6.08
CA GLU A 75 -11.71 14.30 6.77
C GLU A 75 -11.20 12.91 6.35
N SER A 76 -10.58 12.80 5.18
CA SER A 76 -10.03 11.54 4.66
C SER A 76 -8.64 11.21 5.24
N ALA A 77 -8.00 12.12 5.98
CA ALA A 77 -6.61 11.96 6.44
C ALA A 77 -6.43 11.51 7.90
N ILE A 78 -7.51 11.09 8.56
CA ILE A 78 -7.47 10.59 9.94
C ILE A 78 -6.52 9.39 10.06
N LEU A 79 -6.62 8.42 9.16
CA LEU A 79 -5.79 7.22 9.20
C LEU A 79 -4.29 7.52 9.02
N PRO A 80 -3.86 8.24 7.96
CA PRO A 80 -2.47 8.66 7.81
C PRO A 80 -1.91 9.39 9.02
N PHE A 81 -2.71 10.26 9.64
CA PHE A 81 -2.29 11.01 10.82
C PHE A 81 -1.96 10.09 11.98
N LEU A 82 -2.88 9.18 12.31
CA LEU A 82 -2.73 8.24 13.42
C LEU A 82 -1.55 7.30 13.19
N PHE A 83 -1.35 6.87 11.94
CA PHE A 83 -0.17 6.08 11.59
C PHE A 83 1.12 6.87 11.77
N HIS A 84 1.19 8.10 11.26
CA HIS A 84 2.35 8.97 11.40
C HIS A 84 2.72 9.22 12.86
N GLU A 85 1.77 9.63 13.70
CA GLU A 85 2.00 9.90 15.13
C GLU A 85 2.54 8.66 15.87
N ARG A 86 2.07 7.47 15.50
CA ARG A 86 2.55 6.21 16.09
C ARG A 86 3.98 5.87 15.66
N THR A 87 4.33 6.10 14.39
CA THR A 87 5.64 5.75 13.81
C THR A 87 6.73 6.81 14.01
N ASN A 88 6.34 8.06 14.29
CA ASN A 88 7.25 9.20 14.47
C ASN A 88 8.15 9.07 15.73
N THR A 89 7.82 8.15 16.64
CA THR A 89 8.68 7.89 17.81
C THR A 89 10.02 7.24 17.47
N GLN A 90 10.17 6.66 16.27
CA GLN A 90 11.38 5.92 15.86
C GLN A 90 12.08 6.51 14.63
N THR A 91 11.39 7.35 13.85
CA THR A 91 11.87 7.87 12.58
C THR A 91 11.84 9.39 12.64
N ALA A 92 12.95 10.08 12.35
CA ALA A 92 13.08 11.53 12.44
C ALA A 92 12.24 12.29 11.38
N ILE A 93 10.95 12.00 11.29
CA ILE A 93 10.03 12.58 10.33
C ILE A 93 9.57 13.94 10.88
N PRO A 94 9.64 15.02 10.08
CA PRO A 94 9.19 16.32 10.54
C PRO A 94 7.71 16.31 10.92
N ARG A 95 7.33 17.20 11.85
CA ARG A 95 5.93 17.37 12.27
C ARG A 95 5.01 17.59 11.07
N LEU A 96 3.94 16.80 11.02
CA LEU A 96 2.92 16.87 9.99
C LEU A 96 1.75 17.74 10.47
N HIS A 97 1.41 18.77 9.69
CA HIS A 97 0.26 19.63 9.96
C HIS A 97 -0.68 19.63 8.76
N PHE A 98 -1.98 19.57 9.02
CA PHE A 98 -3.00 19.64 7.98
C PHE A 98 -3.34 21.08 7.63
N LEU A 99 -3.43 21.33 6.33
CA LEU A 99 -3.99 22.57 5.83
C LEU A 99 -5.18 22.23 4.91
N PRO A 100 -6.43 22.46 5.36
CA PRO A 100 -7.59 22.37 4.50
C PRO A 100 -7.61 23.64 3.64
N ASN A 101 -6.95 23.60 2.48
CA ASN A 101 -6.87 24.77 1.61
C ASN A 101 -7.05 24.39 0.14
N PRO A 102 -8.13 24.85 -0.51
CA PRO A 102 -8.34 24.64 -1.95
C PRO A 102 -7.44 25.53 -2.82
N ALA A 103 -6.69 26.47 -2.24
CA ALA A 103 -5.83 27.36 -3.00
C ALA A 103 -4.78 26.56 -3.80
N PRO A 104 -4.47 26.99 -5.03
CA PRO A 104 -3.38 26.42 -5.81
C PRO A 104 -2.09 26.38 -4.99
N MET A 105 -1.40 25.23 -5.03
CA MET A 105 -0.16 25.01 -4.25
C MET A 105 0.89 26.11 -4.51
N LEU A 106 0.93 26.66 -5.72
CA LEU A 106 1.84 27.74 -6.10
C LEU A 106 1.50 29.07 -5.41
N GLU A 107 0.22 29.40 -5.23
CA GLU A 107 -0.19 30.60 -4.49
C GLU A 107 0.21 30.49 -3.03
N LEU A 108 -0.01 29.30 -2.44
CA LEU A 108 0.45 29.01 -1.09
C LEU A 108 1.97 29.11 -0.98
N ALA A 109 2.71 28.54 -1.94
CA ALA A 109 4.17 28.62 -1.98
C ALA A 109 4.66 30.08 -1.98
N ARG A 110 4.00 30.97 -2.73
CA ARG A 110 4.33 32.41 -2.75
C ARG A 110 4.15 33.07 -1.39
N SER A 111 3.10 32.73 -0.64
CA SER A 111 2.89 33.29 0.71
C SER A 111 3.96 32.84 1.73
N PHE A 112 4.65 31.74 1.45
CA PHE A 112 5.73 31.21 2.27
C PHE A 112 7.13 31.49 1.68
N PHE A 113 7.23 32.29 0.61
CA PHE A 113 8.50 32.56 -0.05
C PHE A 113 9.37 33.51 0.78
N LYS A 114 10.29 32.92 1.56
CA LYS A 114 11.24 33.62 2.43
C LYS A 114 12.50 32.77 2.64
N PRO A 115 13.60 33.33 3.18
CA PRO A 115 14.76 32.52 3.54
C PRO A 115 14.40 31.44 4.56
N LYS A 116 15.11 30.30 4.52
CA LYS A 116 14.94 29.22 5.50
C LYS A 116 15.02 29.74 6.95
N PRO A 117 14.30 29.10 7.90
CA PRO A 117 13.56 27.86 7.72
C PRO A 117 12.09 28.08 7.34
N VAL A 118 11.58 27.26 6.41
CA VAL A 118 10.20 27.31 5.90
C VAL A 118 9.58 25.91 5.90
N PRO A 119 8.24 25.77 5.98
CA PRO A 119 7.61 24.46 5.89
C PRO A 119 7.73 23.87 4.49
N LEU A 120 7.84 22.54 4.42
CA LEU A 120 7.66 21.79 3.18
C LEU A 120 6.16 21.71 2.89
N LEU A 121 5.73 22.24 1.75
CA LEU A 121 4.37 22.09 1.27
C LEU A 121 4.24 20.74 0.57
N LEU A 122 3.32 19.90 1.02
CA LEU A 122 3.03 18.59 0.43
C LEU A 122 1.59 18.57 -0.06
N LYS A 123 1.35 18.18 -1.31
CA LYS A 123 0.01 17.90 -1.83
C LYS A 123 -0.03 16.49 -2.39
N THR A 124 -1.05 15.73 -2.02
CA THR A 124 -1.34 14.42 -2.61
C THR A 124 -2.69 14.50 -3.32
N ASP A 125 -2.70 14.19 -4.61
CA ASP A 125 -3.90 14.19 -5.45
C ASP A 125 -3.96 12.94 -6.33
N GLN A 126 -5.08 12.75 -7.04
CA GLN A 126 -5.31 11.54 -7.86
C GLN A 126 -5.15 10.24 -7.06
N ASN A 127 -5.52 10.25 -5.78
CA ASN A 127 -5.37 9.08 -4.92
C ASN A 127 -6.38 8.00 -5.31
N LEU A 128 -5.91 6.77 -5.45
CA LEU A 128 -6.68 5.60 -5.87
C LEU A 128 -6.33 4.43 -4.97
N LEU A 129 -7.34 3.72 -4.46
CA LEU A 129 -7.18 2.42 -3.83
C LEU A 129 -7.67 1.34 -4.78
N ARG A 130 -6.81 0.39 -5.11
CA ARG A 130 -7.14 -0.77 -5.92
C ARG A 130 -7.04 -2.02 -5.06
N LEU A 131 -8.07 -2.83 -5.07
CA LEU A 131 -8.12 -4.12 -4.39
C LEU A 131 -8.21 -5.22 -5.45
N ALA A 132 -7.44 -6.29 -5.29
CA ALA A 132 -7.54 -7.46 -6.14
C ALA A 132 -7.43 -8.74 -5.30
N LEU A 133 -8.21 -9.74 -5.71
CA LEU A 133 -8.12 -11.10 -5.24
C LEU A 133 -7.55 -11.95 -6.37
N PHE A 134 -6.48 -12.66 -6.07
CA PHE A 134 -5.83 -13.60 -6.94
C PHE A 134 -6.05 -15.01 -6.43
N LEU A 135 -6.20 -15.94 -7.37
CA LEU A 135 -6.21 -17.37 -7.14
C LEU A 135 -4.97 -17.96 -7.79
N ASP A 136 -4.23 -18.79 -7.05
CA ASP A 136 -3.11 -19.53 -7.62
C ASP A 136 -3.63 -20.71 -8.46
N ARG A 137 -3.32 -20.71 -9.76
CA ARG A 137 -3.72 -21.79 -10.67
C ARG A 137 -3.11 -23.14 -10.29
N ASN A 138 -1.93 -23.13 -9.67
CA ASN A 138 -1.26 -24.34 -9.22
C ASN A 138 -1.90 -24.89 -7.94
N SER A 139 -2.74 -24.11 -7.26
CA SER A 139 -3.37 -24.50 -5.99
C SER A 139 -4.70 -25.24 -6.13
N ARG A 140 -5.20 -25.47 -7.35
CA ARG A 140 -6.54 -26.04 -7.58
C ARG A 140 -7.67 -25.31 -6.82
N GLY A 141 -7.54 -24.00 -6.57
CA GLY A 141 -8.59 -23.23 -5.93
C GLY A 141 -8.43 -23.02 -4.42
N THR A 142 -7.29 -23.37 -3.81
CA THR A 142 -7.13 -23.33 -2.35
C THR A 142 -6.09 -22.34 -1.86
N CYS A 143 -5.29 -21.71 -2.71
CA CYS A 143 -4.37 -20.66 -2.31
C CYS A 143 -4.75 -19.35 -2.98
N PHE A 144 -4.86 -18.31 -2.17
CA PHE A 144 -5.33 -17.00 -2.58
C PHE A 144 -4.38 -15.92 -2.11
N GLN A 145 -4.39 -14.80 -2.83
CA GLN A 145 -3.69 -13.59 -2.45
C GLN A 145 -4.64 -12.41 -2.57
N ILE A 146 -4.78 -11.63 -1.50
CA ILE A 146 -5.42 -10.31 -1.56
C ILE A 146 -4.32 -9.27 -1.62
N VAL A 147 -4.41 -8.37 -2.60
CA VAL A 147 -3.51 -7.22 -2.72
C VAL A 147 -4.34 -5.94 -2.68
N ALA A 148 -3.98 -5.04 -1.77
CA ALA A 148 -4.46 -3.68 -1.74
C ALA A 148 -3.33 -2.74 -2.14
N ILE A 149 -3.51 -2.00 -3.24
CA ILE A 149 -2.55 -1.02 -3.75
C ILE A 149 -3.17 0.35 -3.61
N GLN A 150 -2.44 1.25 -2.97
CA GLN A 150 -2.71 2.67 -2.97
C GLN A 150 -1.77 3.34 -3.98
N GLU A 151 -2.34 4.09 -4.90
CA GLU A 151 -1.61 4.90 -5.87
C GLU A 151 -1.99 6.37 -5.68
N GLY A 152 -1.08 7.28 -5.99
CA GLY A 152 -1.34 8.70 -5.93
C GLY A 152 -0.32 9.51 -6.70
N ARG A 153 -0.56 10.80 -6.83
CA ARG A 153 0.43 11.77 -7.26
C ARG A 153 0.78 12.67 -6.10
N CYS A 154 2.07 12.78 -5.85
CA CYS A 154 2.63 13.62 -4.81
C CYS A 154 3.33 14.82 -5.44
N ARG A 155 3.10 15.99 -4.85
CA ARG A 155 3.78 17.25 -5.19
C ARG A 155 4.34 17.83 -3.91
N ALA A 156 5.62 18.15 -3.93
CA ALA A 156 6.32 18.74 -2.82
C ALA A 156 6.98 20.05 -3.27
N ILE A 157 6.83 21.12 -2.47
CA ILE A 157 7.47 22.41 -2.71
C ILE A 157 8.07 22.90 -1.40
N LEU A 158 9.37 23.18 -1.39
CA LEU A 158 10.02 23.96 -0.34
C LEU A 158 10.17 25.40 -0.86
N PRO A 159 9.35 26.35 -0.41
CA PRO A 159 9.37 27.73 -0.89
C PRO A 159 10.49 28.56 -0.21
N ALA A 160 11.68 27.99 -0.08
CA ALA A 160 12.84 28.67 0.48
C ALA A 160 13.48 29.55 -0.60
N SER A 161 13.64 30.84 -0.36
CA SER A 161 14.25 31.75 -1.35
C SER A 161 15.74 31.46 -1.59
N ASP A 162 16.41 30.88 -0.60
CA ASP A 162 17.84 30.53 -0.62
C ASP A 162 18.13 29.07 -1.02
N LEU A 163 17.10 28.20 -1.04
CA LEU A 163 17.20 26.82 -1.53
C LEU A 163 15.82 26.33 -2.01
N PRO A 164 15.32 26.85 -3.14
CA PRO A 164 14.02 26.44 -3.65
C PRO A 164 14.07 24.97 -4.07
N PHE A 165 13.05 24.21 -3.72
CA PHE A 165 12.90 22.82 -4.13
C PHE A 165 11.47 22.57 -4.59
N ALA A 166 11.31 21.83 -5.68
CA ALA A 166 10.02 21.35 -6.15
C ALA A 166 10.19 19.95 -6.75
N LEU A 167 9.27 19.06 -6.43
CA LEU A 167 9.26 17.68 -6.92
C LEU A 167 7.83 17.23 -7.17
N GLU A 168 7.60 16.59 -8.32
CA GLU A 168 6.36 15.87 -8.63
C GLU A 168 6.71 14.42 -8.91
N PHE A 169 6.03 13.48 -8.25
CA PHE A 169 6.26 12.06 -8.42
C PHE A 169 4.99 11.24 -8.20
N ARG A 170 4.99 10.01 -8.72
CA ARG A 170 3.94 9.03 -8.42
C ARG A 170 4.28 8.31 -7.12
N SER A 171 3.28 8.20 -6.26
CA SER A 171 3.37 7.45 -5.02
C SER A 171 2.63 6.12 -5.20
N GLN A 172 3.23 5.04 -4.70
CA GLN A 172 2.61 3.73 -4.68
C GLN A 172 2.97 3.03 -3.37
N ALA A 173 1.96 2.54 -2.68
CA ALA A 173 2.10 1.67 -1.52
C ALA A 173 1.18 0.46 -1.69
N TRP A 174 1.54 -0.68 -1.12
CA TRP A 174 0.70 -1.86 -1.17
C TRP A 174 0.85 -2.72 0.07
N ILE A 175 -0.19 -3.52 0.33
CA ILE A 175 -0.17 -4.62 1.28
C ILE A 175 -0.73 -5.86 0.59
N SER A 176 -0.08 -6.99 0.80
CA SER A 176 -0.41 -8.29 0.23
C SER A 176 -0.58 -9.31 1.36
N ILE A 177 -1.64 -10.09 1.28
CA ILE A 177 -1.96 -11.15 2.23
C ILE A 177 -2.16 -12.44 1.43
N VAL A 178 -1.32 -13.43 1.69
CA VAL A 178 -1.45 -14.78 1.11
C VAL A 178 -2.09 -15.69 2.16
N PHE A 179 -3.09 -16.46 1.76
CA PHE A 179 -3.82 -17.35 2.66
C PHE A 179 -4.29 -18.62 1.97
N PHE A 180 -4.47 -19.66 2.77
CA PHE A 180 -4.99 -20.96 2.35
C PHE A 180 -6.51 -21.04 2.63
N ALA A 181 -7.30 -21.35 1.60
CA ALA A 181 -8.75 -21.46 1.57
C ALA A 181 -9.52 -20.16 1.92
N VAL A 182 -9.32 -19.60 3.11
CA VAL A 182 -10.08 -18.47 3.64
C VAL A 182 -9.18 -17.47 4.39
N PRO A 183 -9.48 -16.16 4.36
CA PRO A 183 -8.65 -15.13 4.98
C PRO A 183 -8.94 -14.99 6.50
N PHE A 184 -8.93 -16.10 7.23
CA PHE A 184 -9.11 -16.11 8.70
C PHE A 184 -7.79 -16.36 9.43
N PRO A 185 -7.67 -15.90 10.70
CA PRO A 185 -6.52 -16.24 11.54
C PRO A 185 -6.27 -17.76 11.57
N GLY A 186 -5.02 -18.19 11.41
CA GLY A 186 -4.64 -19.61 11.30
C GLY A 186 -4.65 -20.17 9.87
N SER A 187 -5.12 -19.39 8.89
CA SER A 187 -5.07 -19.74 7.46
C SER A 187 -4.23 -18.76 6.63
N ILE A 188 -3.81 -17.65 7.24
CA ILE A 188 -2.88 -16.70 6.61
C ILE A 188 -1.50 -17.34 6.58
N ILE A 189 -0.87 -17.33 5.41
CA ILE A 189 0.48 -17.85 5.18
C ILE A 189 1.51 -16.73 5.35
N SER A 190 1.23 -15.57 4.76
CA SER A 190 2.13 -14.42 4.84
C SER A 190 1.42 -13.09 4.66
N VAL A 191 2.02 -12.05 5.23
CA VAL A 191 1.66 -10.66 5.03
C VAL A 191 2.92 -9.91 4.61
N SER A 192 2.85 -9.20 3.50
CA SER A 192 3.93 -8.35 2.99
C SER A 192 3.41 -6.96 2.66
N ALA A 193 4.30 -5.96 2.69
CA ALA A 193 3.94 -4.58 2.41
C ALA A 193 5.07 -3.83 1.72
N PHE A 194 4.71 -2.71 1.09
CA PHE A 194 5.62 -1.77 0.47
C PHE A 194 5.05 -0.34 0.49
N PRO A 195 5.92 0.68 0.51
CA PRO A 195 7.31 0.58 0.92
C PRO A 195 7.41 0.53 2.45
N ILE A 196 8.38 -0.25 2.92
CA ILE A 196 8.95 -0.17 4.27
C ILE A 196 10.40 0.23 4.05
N GLU A 197 10.74 1.48 4.39
CA GLU A 197 12.06 2.07 4.10
C GLU A 197 12.47 1.96 2.62
N GLY A 198 11.52 2.24 1.72
CA GLY A 198 11.73 2.16 0.27
C GLY A 198 11.81 0.75 -0.33
N LYS A 199 11.59 -0.31 0.46
CA LYS A 199 11.70 -1.71 0.01
C LYS A 199 10.46 -2.53 0.34
N PRO A 200 10.19 -3.62 -0.41
CA PRO A 200 9.15 -4.57 -0.05
C PRO A 200 9.63 -5.42 1.12
N GLU A 201 8.77 -5.59 2.13
CA GLU A 201 9.10 -6.35 3.34
C GLU A 201 8.01 -7.37 3.68
N VAL A 202 8.44 -8.51 4.21
CA VAL A 202 7.53 -9.52 4.77
C VAL A 202 7.32 -9.16 6.23
N LEU A 203 6.13 -8.65 6.54
CA LEU A 203 5.76 -8.23 7.89
C LEU A 203 5.50 -9.43 8.81
N TRP A 204 4.99 -10.52 8.24
CA TRP A 204 4.64 -11.73 8.97
C TRP A 204 4.61 -12.95 8.05
N ASN A 205 5.00 -14.11 8.56
CA ASN A 205 4.89 -15.40 7.90
C ASN A 205 4.62 -16.53 8.92
N ASP A 206 3.93 -17.58 8.49
CA ASP A 206 3.69 -18.79 9.29
C ASP A 206 4.35 -20.02 8.64
N PRO A 207 5.64 -20.26 8.94
CA PRO A 207 6.34 -21.42 8.40
C PRO A 207 5.75 -22.75 8.92
N SER A 208 5.20 -22.77 10.14
CA SER A 208 4.60 -23.98 10.72
C SER A 208 3.33 -24.40 10.00
N LEU A 209 2.46 -23.45 9.65
CA LEU A 209 1.30 -23.72 8.80
C LEU A 209 1.72 -24.29 7.45
N VAL A 210 2.74 -23.69 6.83
CA VAL A 210 3.28 -24.16 5.55
C VAL A 210 3.80 -25.60 5.66
N GLU A 211 4.59 -25.91 6.68
CA GLU A 211 5.10 -27.27 6.94
C GLU A 211 3.97 -28.28 7.16
N ASN A 212 2.97 -27.92 7.95
CA ASN A 212 1.79 -28.76 8.21
C ASN A 212 1.00 -29.04 6.94
N LEU A 213 0.77 -28.02 6.10
CA LEU A 213 0.08 -28.17 4.84
C LEU A 213 0.87 -29.04 3.85
N VAL A 214 2.20 -28.94 3.83
CA VAL A 214 3.07 -29.82 3.04
C VAL A 214 3.02 -31.25 3.55
N ALA A 215 3.11 -31.45 4.87
CA ALA A 215 3.03 -32.77 5.51
C ALA A 215 1.67 -33.45 5.24
N ALA A 216 0.58 -32.68 5.22
CA ALA A 216 -0.76 -33.14 4.88
C ALA A 216 -0.94 -33.43 3.37
N GLY A 217 0.09 -33.24 2.53
CA GLY A 217 -0.01 -33.35 1.07
C GLY A 217 -0.97 -32.33 0.45
N THR A 218 -1.29 -31.29 1.21
CA THR A 218 -2.15 -30.19 0.78
C THR A 218 -1.34 -29.18 0.02
N LEU A 219 -0.09 -28.92 0.42
CA LEU A 219 0.90 -28.17 -0.36
C LEU A 219 1.96 -29.10 -0.95
N THR A 220 2.51 -28.73 -2.11
CA THR A 220 3.61 -29.46 -2.76
C THR A 220 4.95 -28.84 -2.37
N LYS A 221 5.90 -29.68 -1.94
CA LYS A 221 7.25 -29.24 -1.53
C LYS A 221 8.03 -28.67 -2.72
N ARG A 222 8.74 -27.57 -2.48
CA ARG A 222 9.60 -26.83 -3.42
C ARG A 222 10.71 -27.71 -4.04
N SER A 223 10.96 -27.53 -5.34
CA SER A 223 12.29 -27.72 -5.92
C SER A 223 13.13 -26.47 -5.62
N VAL A 224 14.21 -26.61 -4.86
CA VAL A 224 14.97 -25.48 -4.28
C VAL A 224 15.48 -24.52 -5.36
N ILE A 225 14.84 -23.37 -5.50
CA ILE A 225 15.38 -22.20 -6.22
C ILE A 225 15.17 -21.01 -5.29
N SER A 226 16.22 -20.57 -4.59
CA SER A 226 16.18 -19.42 -3.68
C SER A 226 15.87 -18.13 -4.44
N GLU A 227 14.61 -17.68 -4.43
CA GLU A 227 14.23 -16.36 -4.94
C GLU A 227 13.95 -15.42 -3.77
N GLN A 228 14.61 -14.26 -3.78
CA GLN A 228 14.24 -13.12 -2.95
C GLN A 228 13.08 -12.40 -3.62
N PRO A 229 12.00 -12.08 -2.90
CA PRO A 229 10.88 -11.38 -3.50
C PRO A 229 11.34 -9.99 -3.98
N LYS A 230 11.18 -9.71 -5.27
CA LYS A 230 11.45 -8.40 -5.88
C LYS A 230 10.20 -7.52 -5.76
N ALA A 231 10.38 -6.21 -5.81
CA ALA A 231 9.25 -5.25 -5.85
C ALA A 231 8.31 -5.47 -7.05
N GLU A 232 8.79 -6.16 -8.07
CA GLU A 232 8.07 -6.56 -9.29
C GLU A 232 7.17 -7.80 -9.12
N ASP A 233 7.22 -8.47 -7.95
CA ASP A 233 6.53 -9.75 -7.74
C ASP A 233 5.04 -9.62 -7.42
N ILE A 234 4.49 -8.41 -7.42
CA ILE A 234 3.03 -8.26 -7.43
C ILE A 234 2.52 -8.56 -8.84
N PRO A 235 1.57 -9.49 -8.99
CA PRO A 235 0.96 -9.76 -10.28
C PRO A 235 0.40 -8.46 -10.88
N PRO A 236 0.53 -8.23 -12.20
CA PRO A 236 0.01 -7.03 -12.82
C PRO A 236 -1.48 -6.91 -12.50
N PHE A 237 -1.84 -5.78 -11.88
CA PHE A 237 -3.22 -5.54 -11.49
C PHE A 237 -4.10 -5.52 -12.75
N PRO A 238 -5.23 -6.25 -12.76
CA PRO A 238 -6.11 -6.25 -13.93
C PRO A 238 -6.54 -4.82 -14.23
N LYS A 239 -6.51 -4.44 -15.52
CA LYS A 239 -7.11 -3.19 -15.98
C LYS A 239 -8.59 -3.23 -15.62
N ASP A 240 -9.15 -2.13 -15.14
CA ASP A 240 -10.55 -2.07 -14.72
C ASP A 240 -11.44 -2.68 -15.82
N THR A 241 -12.08 -3.81 -15.52
CA THR A 241 -13.15 -4.35 -16.36
C THR A 241 -14.32 -3.40 -16.21
N LYS A 242 -14.55 -2.59 -17.26
CA LYS A 242 -15.71 -1.71 -17.38
C LYS A 242 -17.02 -2.49 -17.27
#